data_AF-A0A8T0C5F7-F1
#
_entry.id   AF-A0A8T0C5F7-F1
#
_cell.length_a   1.000
_cell.length_b   1.000
_cell.length_c   1.000
_cell.angle_alpha   90.00
_cell.angle_beta   90.00
_cell.angle_gamma   90.00
#
_symmetry.space_group_name_H-M   'P 1'
#
loop_
_entity.id
_entity.type
_entity.pdbx_description
1 polymer ?
#
loop_
_entity_poly.entity_id
_entity_poly.type
_entity_poly.pdbx_seq_one_letter_code
_entity_poly.pdbx_strand_id
1 'polypeptide(L)'
;MNQSSSKYGIQVALNGTKKSQEFLEKNIRVNQQEIYQLAAAYFGITNEECCGKNASVNNSISRQLQNTCHHLDELERCVKPDIENRFRLPSKKHFMRCYQCHKLVRNPHPTYLFCCHKCGELNQKFRHYGRSLAGLNALVTGGRTKLGHQIALKLLRANCKNVVVTTRNIESAKEIFSGYEDYFHWKDNLKLVELDLDSLNLDERLNNLVNELVSLQSLDILVNCAAQTIRARDKSHLYGEVSSVEQTNRYGDPKFVDHSFTNSWHVRLADFLQQEAEECYRINAVAPTLLIQKMLPLLSKSLVSPYIINVHAREGLFKTKKEDLHLQTNMAKSALHMLTKCLARKSDLVTESGVRFSVHGCDPGWFSVDEYYESESPWVVAPLDEIDGAARILFPLFAELPGCSPTRRHFYQLTY
;
A
#
# COMPACT_ATOMS: atom_id res chain seq x y z
N MET A 1 24.20 -9.44 -31.12
CA MET A 1 23.16 -8.42 -31.36
C MET A 1 21.83 -9.11 -31.60
N ASN A 2 20.91 -8.99 -30.64
CA ASN A 2 19.47 -8.73 -30.83
C ASN A 2 18.89 -8.60 -29.42
N GLN A 3 19.02 -7.39 -28.90
CA GLN A 3 18.36 -6.92 -27.70
C GLN A 3 16.90 -6.63 -28.06
N SER A 4 15.94 -7.32 -27.43
CA SER A 4 14.59 -6.78 -27.28
C SER A 4 14.45 -6.28 -25.84
N SER A 5 14.83 -5.02 -25.63
CA SER A 5 14.63 -4.30 -24.39
C SER A 5 13.14 -3.97 -24.22
N SER A 6 12.49 -4.53 -23.20
CA SER A 6 11.34 -3.83 -22.60
C SER A 6 11.89 -2.98 -21.47
N LYS A 7 11.89 -1.66 -21.66
CA LYS A 7 12.56 -0.66 -20.83
C LYS A 7 11.92 -0.47 -19.42
N TYR A 8 10.92 -1.27 -19.01
CA TYR A 8 10.12 -1.04 -17.79
C TYR A 8 9.62 -2.32 -17.04
N GLY A 9 10.48 -2.97 -16.25
CA GLY A 9 10.07 -3.38 -14.89
C GLY A 9 9.22 -4.64 -14.60
N ILE A 10 8.86 -5.51 -15.56
CA ILE A 10 8.39 -6.89 -15.24
C ILE A 10 9.03 -7.93 -16.18
N GLN A 11 10.19 -8.43 -15.79
CA GLN A 11 10.70 -9.72 -16.25
C GLN A 11 10.74 -10.69 -15.06
N VAL A 12 9.71 -11.52 -14.96
CA VAL A 12 9.72 -12.70 -14.10
C VAL A 12 10.51 -13.79 -14.82
N ALA A 13 11.39 -14.48 -14.11
CA ALA A 13 12.07 -15.67 -14.60
C ALA A 13 11.05 -16.59 -15.28
N LEU A 14 11.26 -16.84 -16.58
CA LEU A 14 10.43 -17.72 -17.37
C LEU A 14 10.76 -19.17 -16.97
N ASN A 15 10.23 -19.63 -15.83
CA ASN A 15 10.27 -21.05 -15.43
C ASN A 15 9.27 -21.85 -16.28
N GLY A 16 9.50 -21.88 -17.58
CA GLY A 16 8.73 -22.61 -18.57
C GLY A 16 9.66 -23.16 -19.63
N THR A 17 9.25 -24.24 -20.27
CA THR A 17 10.00 -24.86 -21.37
C THR A 17 10.32 -23.84 -22.47
N LYS A 18 11.41 -24.03 -23.22
CA LYS A 18 11.79 -23.19 -24.38
C LYS A 18 10.62 -22.90 -25.33
N LYS A 19 9.75 -23.90 -25.53
CA LYS A 19 8.51 -23.83 -26.31
C LYS A 19 7.48 -22.83 -25.76
N SER A 20 7.41 -22.70 -24.43
CA SER A 20 6.56 -21.73 -23.75
C SER A 20 7.07 -20.30 -23.91
N GLN A 21 8.40 -20.10 -23.92
CA GLN A 21 9.04 -18.81 -24.15
C GLN A 21 8.87 -18.36 -25.61
N GLU A 22 9.08 -19.25 -26.57
CA GLU A 22 8.85 -18.98 -27.99
C GLU A 22 7.37 -18.69 -28.31
N PHE A 23 6.43 -19.41 -27.67
CA PHE A 23 4.99 -19.08 -27.76
C PHE A 23 4.71 -17.68 -27.22
N LEU A 24 5.35 -17.33 -26.12
CA LEU A 24 5.22 -16.05 -25.41
C LEU A 24 5.84 -14.86 -26.15
N GLU A 25 6.81 -15.10 -27.04
CA GLU A 25 7.44 -14.11 -27.92
C GLU A 25 6.68 -13.99 -29.25
N LYS A 26 6.07 -15.10 -29.73
CA LYS A 26 5.25 -15.11 -30.96
C LYS A 26 3.85 -14.53 -30.80
N ASN A 27 3.31 -14.47 -29.58
CA ASN A 27 1.99 -13.87 -29.32
C ASN A 27 2.14 -12.41 -28.88
N ILE A 28 1.34 -11.53 -29.48
CA ILE A 28 1.35 -10.10 -29.21
C ILE A 28 0.89 -9.86 -27.77
N ARG A 29 1.77 -9.26 -26.96
CA ARG A 29 1.47 -8.89 -25.58
C ARG A 29 0.99 -7.46 -25.53
N VAL A 30 -0.21 -7.28 -25.02
CA VAL A 30 -0.76 -5.95 -24.75
C VAL A 30 -0.18 -5.48 -23.42
N ASN A 31 0.47 -4.32 -23.42
CA ASN A 31 1.02 -3.71 -22.21
C ASN A 31 -0.11 -3.02 -21.41
N GLN A 32 0.18 -2.58 -20.19
CA GLN A 32 -0.85 -2.00 -19.30
C GLN A 32 -1.37 -0.64 -19.79
N GLN A 33 -0.54 0.17 -20.46
CA GLN A 33 -0.96 1.44 -21.06
C GLN A 33 -1.96 1.19 -22.20
N GLU A 34 -1.70 0.22 -23.06
CA GLU A 34 -2.62 -0.20 -24.11
C GLU A 34 -3.92 -0.79 -23.52
N ILE A 35 -3.84 -1.61 -22.46
CA ILE A 35 -5.05 -2.11 -21.77
C ILE A 35 -5.86 -0.95 -21.22
N TYR A 36 -5.22 0.02 -20.58
CA TYR A 36 -5.88 1.22 -20.07
C TYR A 36 -6.58 1.99 -21.18
N GLN A 37 -5.89 2.30 -22.29
CA GLN A 37 -6.46 3.05 -23.41
C GLN A 37 -7.67 2.33 -24.02
N LEU A 38 -7.55 1.03 -24.24
CA LEU A 38 -8.63 0.21 -24.78
C LEU A 38 -9.84 0.15 -23.83
N ALA A 39 -9.59 -0.03 -22.53
CA ALA A 39 -10.66 -0.09 -21.54
C ALA A 39 -11.31 1.29 -21.36
N ALA A 40 -10.53 2.36 -21.23
CA ALA A 40 -11.04 3.72 -21.12
C ALA A 40 -11.94 4.08 -22.31
N ALA A 41 -11.51 3.78 -23.54
CA ALA A 41 -12.33 3.97 -24.74
C ALA A 41 -13.61 3.12 -24.72
N TYR A 42 -13.50 1.85 -24.31
CA TYR A 42 -14.64 0.93 -24.26
C TYR A 42 -15.69 1.31 -23.21
N PHE A 43 -15.26 1.82 -22.05
CA PHE A 43 -16.14 2.24 -20.96
C PHE A 43 -16.56 3.71 -21.07
N GLY A 44 -16.08 4.44 -22.09
CA GLY A 44 -16.33 5.89 -22.22
C GLY A 44 -15.79 6.68 -21.02
N ILE A 45 -14.68 6.24 -20.42
CA ILE A 45 -14.10 6.90 -19.25
C ILE A 45 -13.35 8.15 -19.72
N THR A 46 -13.93 9.31 -19.48
CA THR A 46 -13.26 10.61 -19.50
C THR A 46 -12.92 11.00 -18.05
N ASN A 47 -11.81 11.73 -17.84
CA ASN A 47 -11.35 12.08 -16.49
C ASN A 47 -12.36 12.94 -15.70
N GLU A 48 -13.25 13.66 -16.39
CA GLU A 48 -14.19 14.62 -15.79
C GLU A 48 -15.52 13.99 -15.36
N GLU A 49 -15.94 12.88 -15.97
CA GLU A 49 -17.31 12.34 -15.80
C GLU A 49 -17.40 11.13 -14.85
N CYS A 50 -16.28 10.52 -14.46
CA CYS A 50 -16.25 9.27 -13.69
C CYS A 50 -15.88 9.49 -12.21
N CYS A 51 -16.70 10.21 -11.45
CA CYS A 51 -16.39 10.59 -10.07
C CYS A 51 -17.50 10.21 -9.07
N GLY A 52 -17.10 9.65 -7.93
CA GLY A 52 -17.96 9.36 -6.79
C GLY A 52 -19.14 8.46 -7.15
N LYS A 53 -20.29 8.77 -6.56
CA LYS A 53 -21.56 8.10 -6.84
C LYS A 53 -22.09 8.27 -8.28
N ASN A 54 -21.54 9.21 -9.04
CA ASN A 54 -21.96 9.50 -10.42
C ASN A 54 -21.16 8.71 -11.47
N ALA A 55 -20.17 7.91 -11.04
CA ALA A 55 -19.37 7.11 -11.95
C ALA A 55 -20.22 6.07 -12.69
N SER A 56 -20.03 5.99 -14.00
CA SER A 56 -20.72 5.04 -14.89
C SER A 56 -20.31 3.57 -14.68
N VAL A 57 -19.14 3.33 -14.08
CA VAL A 57 -18.58 1.99 -13.88
C VAL A 57 -17.70 1.95 -12.63
N ASN A 58 -17.71 0.83 -11.90
CA ASN A 58 -16.79 0.55 -10.80
C ASN A 58 -15.83 -0.60 -11.18
N ASN A 59 -14.61 -0.25 -11.61
CA ASN A 59 -13.55 -1.19 -11.97
C ASN A 59 -12.16 -0.59 -11.59
N SER A 60 -11.06 -1.34 -11.80
CA SER A 60 -9.70 -0.89 -11.46
C SER A 60 -9.34 0.48 -12.01
N ILE A 61 -9.85 0.87 -13.19
CA ILE A 61 -9.53 2.16 -13.80
C ILE A 61 -10.33 3.28 -13.16
N SER A 62 -11.66 3.16 -13.10
CA SER A 62 -12.49 4.22 -12.49
C SER A 62 -12.11 4.42 -11.02
N ARG A 63 -11.82 3.35 -10.27
CA ARG A 63 -11.27 3.41 -8.92
C ARG A 63 -9.96 4.18 -8.82
N GLN A 64 -9.14 4.24 -9.87
CA GLN A 64 -7.87 4.97 -9.93
C GLN A 64 -7.99 6.41 -10.46
N LEU A 65 -9.15 6.79 -11.00
CA LEU A 65 -9.42 8.14 -11.49
C LEU A 65 -10.21 9.04 -10.54
N GLN A 66 -10.73 8.51 -9.44
CA GLN A 66 -11.36 9.30 -8.37
C GLN A 66 -10.49 10.46 -7.89
N ASN A 67 -11.09 11.63 -7.71
CA ASN A 67 -10.37 12.87 -7.35
C ASN A 67 -10.02 12.97 -5.87
N THR A 68 -10.86 12.40 -4.99
CA THR A 68 -10.66 12.42 -3.54
C THR A 68 -10.88 11.02 -2.97
N CYS A 69 -10.38 10.79 -1.75
CA CYS A 69 -10.63 9.54 -1.04
C CYS A 69 -12.12 9.37 -0.66
N HIS A 70 -12.88 10.48 -0.52
CA HIS A 70 -14.33 10.47 -0.34
C HIS A 70 -15.06 10.05 -1.61
N HIS A 71 -14.65 10.55 -2.78
CA HIS A 71 -15.19 10.08 -4.06
C HIS A 71 -14.91 8.58 -4.28
N LEU A 72 -13.73 8.09 -3.89
CA LEU A 72 -13.47 6.64 -3.90
C LEU A 72 -14.40 5.88 -2.96
N ASP A 73 -14.70 6.43 -1.78
CA ASP A 73 -15.67 5.82 -0.84
C ASP A 73 -17.10 5.83 -1.39
N GLU A 74 -17.54 6.95 -1.96
CA GLU A 74 -18.85 7.09 -2.60
C GLU A 74 -19.02 6.12 -3.77
N LEU A 75 -18.00 5.98 -4.62
CA LEU A 75 -17.97 5.02 -5.72
C LEU A 75 -18.22 3.60 -5.18
N GLU A 76 -17.51 3.22 -4.11
CA GLU A 76 -17.63 1.87 -3.52
C GLU A 76 -18.98 1.61 -2.87
N ARG A 77 -19.61 2.63 -2.28
CA ARG A 77 -20.93 2.51 -1.62
C ARG A 77 -22.09 2.53 -2.61
N CYS A 78 -22.00 3.38 -3.63
CA CYS A 78 -23.15 3.70 -4.49
C CYS A 78 -23.12 2.96 -5.83
N VAL A 79 -21.95 2.57 -6.33
CA VAL A 79 -21.80 1.95 -7.65
C VAL A 79 -21.31 0.53 -7.50
N LYS A 80 -22.16 -0.44 -7.88
CA LYS A 80 -21.81 -1.87 -7.78
C LYS A 80 -20.58 -2.18 -8.64
N PRO A 81 -19.65 -3.03 -8.16
CA PRO A 81 -18.53 -3.51 -8.95
C PRO A 81 -19.01 -4.10 -10.28
N ASP A 82 -18.32 -3.73 -11.37
CA ASP A 82 -18.67 -4.22 -12.69
C ASP A 82 -18.34 -5.71 -12.81
N ILE A 83 -19.38 -6.54 -12.89
CA ILE A 83 -19.28 -8.00 -13.06
C ILE A 83 -19.88 -8.48 -14.38
N GLU A 84 -20.63 -7.63 -15.08
CA GLU A 84 -21.41 -8.02 -16.25
C GLU A 84 -20.65 -7.76 -17.56
N ASN A 85 -19.66 -6.87 -17.50
CA ASN A 85 -19.01 -6.37 -18.69
C ASN A 85 -18.17 -7.41 -19.43
N ARG A 86 -18.17 -7.27 -20.77
CA ARG A 86 -17.49 -8.16 -21.70
C ARG A 86 -16.27 -7.53 -22.34
N PHE A 87 -15.55 -6.62 -21.68
CA PHE A 87 -14.29 -6.11 -22.18
C PHE A 87 -13.36 -7.27 -22.58
N ARG A 88 -12.86 -7.22 -23.82
CA ARG A 88 -11.96 -8.21 -24.40
C ARG A 88 -10.82 -7.48 -25.10
N LEU A 89 -9.66 -8.14 -25.15
CA LEU A 89 -8.57 -7.65 -25.98
C LEU A 89 -8.96 -7.72 -27.47
N PRO A 90 -8.54 -6.75 -28.31
CA PRO A 90 -9.06 -6.57 -29.68
C PRO A 90 -8.84 -7.75 -30.63
N SER A 91 -7.78 -8.53 -30.43
CA SER A 91 -7.40 -9.63 -31.30
C SER A 91 -7.41 -10.95 -30.56
N LYS A 92 -7.76 -12.04 -31.26
CA LYS A 92 -7.66 -13.41 -30.73
C LYS A 92 -6.21 -13.83 -30.41
N LYS A 93 -5.22 -13.10 -30.95
CA LYS A 93 -3.79 -13.29 -30.71
C LYS A 93 -3.22 -12.38 -29.60
N HIS A 94 -4.03 -11.45 -29.07
CA HIS A 94 -3.63 -10.56 -27.98
C HIS A 94 -3.77 -11.25 -26.62
N PHE A 95 -2.73 -11.10 -25.79
CA PHE A 95 -2.73 -11.54 -24.40
C PHE A 95 -2.17 -10.45 -23.50
N MET A 96 -2.67 -10.39 -22.27
CA MET A 96 -2.09 -9.63 -21.19
C MET A 96 -1.49 -10.57 -20.14
N ARG A 97 -0.59 -10.08 -19.29
CA ARG A 97 -0.15 -10.81 -18.10
C ARG A 97 -1.00 -10.39 -16.90
N CYS A 98 -1.58 -11.35 -16.20
CA CYS A 98 -2.25 -11.08 -14.93
C CYS A 98 -1.26 -10.44 -13.96
N TYR A 99 -1.62 -9.30 -13.38
CA TYR A 99 -0.80 -8.58 -12.41
C TYR A 99 -0.34 -9.47 -11.24
N GLN A 100 -1.25 -10.30 -10.72
CA GLN A 100 -1.00 -11.10 -9.51
C GLN A 100 -0.32 -12.45 -9.78
N CYS A 101 -0.80 -13.24 -10.74
CA CYS A 101 -0.27 -14.59 -10.99
C CYS A 101 0.65 -14.69 -12.22
N HIS A 102 0.80 -13.61 -12.97
CA HIS A 102 1.62 -13.49 -14.18
C HIS A 102 1.28 -14.45 -15.35
N LYS A 103 0.22 -15.26 -15.21
CA LYS A 103 -0.32 -16.08 -16.31
C LYS A 103 -0.81 -15.19 -17.44
N LEU A 104 -0.68 -15.69 -18.67
CA LEU A 104 -1.28 -15.05 -19.83
C LEU A 104 -2.79 -15.17 -19.79
N VAL A 105 -3.45 -14.06 -20.08
CA VAL A 105 -4.91 -13.92 -20.03
C VAL A 105 -5.36 -13.22 -21.29
N ARG A 106 -6.42 -13.72 -21.90
CA ARG A 106 -7.08 -13.07 -23.03
C ARG A 106 -8.33 -12.29 -22.62
N ASN A 107 -9.02 -12.79 -21.61
CA ASN A 107 -10.25 -12.21 -21.06
C ASN A 107 -9.93 -11.71 -19.64
N PRO A 108 -9.73 -10.39 -19.46
CA PRO A 108 -9.51 -9.83 -18.14
C PRO A 108 -10.75 -10.00 -17.25
N HIS A 109 -10.55 -9.96 -15.94
CA HIS A 109 -11.67 -9.86 -15.01
C HIS A 109 -12.42 -8.52 -15.23
N PRO A 110 -13.76 -8.49 -15.19
CA PRO A 110 -14.56 -7.29 -15.50
C PRO A 110 -14.27 -6.12 -14.54
N THR A 111 -14.20 -6.38 -13.23
CA THR A 111 -13.78 -5.36 -12.24
C THR A 111 -12.27 -5.13 -12.20
N TYR A 112 -11.47 -6.19 -12.00
CA TYR A 112 -10.01 -6.10 -11.92
C TYR A 112 -9.36 -6.29 -13.30
N LEU A 113 -9.44 -5.26 -14.14
CA LEU A 113 -9.03 -5.29 -15.56
C LEU A 113 -7.57 -5.69 -15.81
N PHE A 114 -6.72 -5.60 -14.79
CA PHE A 114 -5.32 -6.03 -14.86
C PHE A 114 -5.08 -7.46 -14.34
N CYS A 115 -6.13 -8.22 -14.06
CA CYS A 115 -6.08 -9.57 -13.51
C CYS A 115 -6.81 -10.62 -14.35
N CYS A 116 -6.42 -11.90 -14.19
CA CYS A 116 -7.25 -13.02 -14.61
C CYS A 116 -8.50 -13.13 -13.71
N HIS A 117 -9.54 -13.81 -14.17
CA HIS A 117 -10.76 -14.04 -13.39
C HIS A 117 -10.49 -14.58 -11.98
N LYS A 118 -9.69 -15.64 -11.83
CA LYS A 118 -9.38 -16.22 -10.51
C LYS A 118 -8.75 -15.20 -9.55
N CYS A 119 -7.82 -14.37 -10.03
CA CYS A 119 -7.18 -13.36 -9.18
C CYS A 119 -8.10 -12.18 -8.92
N GLY A 120 -8.89 -11.74 -9.90
CA GLY A 120 -9.86 -10.66 -9.73
C GLY A 120 -10.94 -11.03 -8.71
N GLU A 121 -11.50 -12.24 -8.81
CA GLU A 121 -12.46 -12.79 -7.83
C GLU A 121 -11.88 -12.81 -6.42
N LEU A 122 -10.61 -13.19 -6.27
CA LEU A 122 -9.93 -13.19 -4.98
C LEU A 122 -9.82 -11.77 -4.40
N ASN A 123 -9.42 -10.78 -5.22
CA ASN A 123 -9.34 -9.40 -4.75
C ASN A 123 -10.72 -8.85 -4.41
N GLN A 124 -11.73 -9.09 -5.26
CA GLN A 124 -13.09 -8.63 -5.02
C GLN A 124 -13.69 -9.25 -3.74
N LYS A 125 -13.46 -10.55 -3.53
CA LYS A 125 -13.89 -11.26 -2.31
C LYS A 125 -13.32 -10.65 -1.04
N PHE A 126 -12.05 -10.25 -1.05
CA PHE A 126 -11.36 -9.79 0.16
C PHE A 126 -11.27 -8.28 0.33
N ARG A 127 -11.61 -7.50 -0.70
CA ARG A 127 -11.57 -6.02 -0.67
C ARG A 127 -12.26 -5.41 0.55
N HIS A 128 -13.42 -5.95 0.92
CA HIS A 128 -14.23 -5.52 2.06
C HIS A 128 -14.33 -6.57 3.16
N TYR A 129 -13.45 -7.58 3.13
CA TYR A 129 -13.42 -8.60 4.18
C TYR A 129 -13.03 -7.98 5.52
N GLY A 130 -13.83 -8.28 6.54
CA GLY A 130 -13.70 -7.71 7.87
C GLY A 130 -14.50 -8.50 8.89
N ARG A 131 -14.27 -8.18 10.16
CA ARG A 131 -15.04 -8.65 11.32
C ARG A 131 -15.08 -7.52 12.33
N SER A 132 -15.97 -7.62 13.32
CA SER A 132 -15.95 -6.67 14.43
C SER A 132 -14.64 -6.79 15.21
N LEU A 133 -14.07 -5.63 15.55
CA LEU A 133 -12.91 -5.43 16.42
C LEU A 133 -13.32 -4.67 17.69
N ALA A 134 -14.60 -4.77 18.09
CA ALA A 134 -15.13 -4.14 19.28
C ALA A 134 -14.28 -4.44 20.51
N GLY A 135 -13.96 -3.39 21.27
CA GLY A 135 -13.14 -3.48 22.47
C GLY A 135 -11.63 -3.41 22.24
N LEU A 136 -11.15 -3.58 21.00
CA LEU A 136 -9.71 -3.58 20.71
C LEU A 136 -9.15 -2.16 20.52
N ASN A 137 -7.86 -2.01 20.86
CA ASN A 137 -7.10 -0.78 20.69
C ASN A 137 -6.05 -0.96 19.59
N ALA A 138 -5.99 -0.01 18.65
CA ALA A 138 -5.08 -0.03 17.52
C ALA A 138 -4.21 1.23 17.44
N LEU A 139 -2.98 1.07 16.96
CA LEU A 139 -2.05 2.13 16.59
C LEU A 139 -1.64 1.94 15.12
N VAL A 140 -1.85 2.97 14.30
CA VAL A 140 -1.48 3.00 12.87
C VAL A 140 -0.55 4.18 12.63
N THR A 141 0.67 3.91 12.15
CA THR A 141 1.61 4.98 11.79
C THR A 141 1.39 5.48 10.37
N GLY A 142 1.47 6.79 10.16
CA GLY A 142 1.37 7.40 8.83
C GLY A 142 -0.04 7.34 8.23
N GLY A 143 -1.07 7.61 9.04
CA GLY A 143 -2.46 7.36 8.64
C GLY A 143 -3.25 8.53 8.08
N ARG A 144 -2.60 9.64 7.68
CA ARG A 144 -3.29 10.75 7.00
C ARG A 144 -3.61 10.47 5.54
N THR A 145 -2.74 9.75 4.85
CA THR A 145 -2.76 9.63 3.38
C THR A 145 -2.66 8.17 2.94
N LYS A 146 -3.17 7.90 1.74
CA LYS A 146 -3.06 6.62 1.02
C LYS A 146 -3.39 5.40 1.89
N LEU A 147 -2.44 4.46 1.96
CA LEU A 147 -2.60 3.15 2.59
C LEU A 147 -2.87 3.25 4.09
N GLY A 148 -2.13 4.10 4.82
CA GLY A 148 -2.31 4.26 6.27
C GLY A 148 -3.70 4.79 6.61
N HIS A 149 -4.21 5.72 5.80
CA HIS A 149 -5.57 6.25 5.94
C HIS A 149 -6.63 5.15 5.77
N GLN A 150 -6.53 4.35 4.70
CA GLN A 150 -7.49 3.27 4.46
C GLN A 150 -7.40 2.14 5.49
N ILE A 151 -6.21 1.88 6.04
CA ILE A 151 -6.04 0.96 7.17
C ILE A 151 -6.81 1.48 8.39
N ALA A 152 -6.59 2.73 8.78
CA ALA A 152 -7.27 3.35 9.92
C ALA A 152 -8.79 3.36 9.73
N LEU A 153 -9.27 3.76 8.54
CA LEU A 153 -10.70 3.78 8.21
C LEU A 153 -11.35 2.39 8.32
N LYS A 154 -10.67 1.33 7.84
CA LYS A 154 -11.17 -0.04 7.98
C LYS A 154 -11.21 -0.50 9.43
N LEU A 155 -10.26 -0.10 10.28
CA LEU A 155 -10.29 -0.40 11.71
C LEU A 155 -11.43 0.34 12.43
N LEU A 156 -11.64 1.62 12.11
CA LEU A 156 -12.73 2.43 12.65
C LEU A 156 -14.09 1.83 12.28
N ARG A 157 -14.30 1.49 11.00
CA ARG A 157 -15.52 0.85 10.50
C ARG A 157 -15.72 -0.59 11.00
N ALA A 158 -14.65 -1.24 11.45
CA ALA A 158 -14.73 -2.51 12.17
C ALA A 158 -15.10 -2.35 13.65
N ASN A 159 -15.43 -1.13 14.11
CA ASN A 159 -15.78 -0.79 15.48
C ASN A 159 -14.63 -1.03 16.49
N CYS A 160 -13.38 -0.83 16.06
CA CYS A 160 -12.23 -0.81 16.97
C CYS A 160 -12.43 0.31 18.01
N LYS A 161 -12.25 0.00 19.30
CA LYS A 161 -12.58 0.91 20.42
C LYS A 161 -11.76 2.20 20.38
N ASN A 162 -10.46 2.07 20.19
CA ASN A 162 -9.56 3.21 19.97
C ASN A 162 -8.70 2.91 18.75
N VAL A 163 -8.65 3.84 17.80
CA VAL A 163 -7.74 3.83 16.67
C VAL A 163 -6.88 5.08 16.77
N VAL A 164 -5.68 4.91 17.30
CA VAL A 164 -4.66 5.96 17.35
C VAL A 164 -3.96 6.01 16.00
N VAL A 165 -4.03 7.15 15.35
CA VAL A 165 -3.44 7.39 14.04
C VAL A 165 -2.36 8.45 14.17
N THR A 166 -1.14 8.12 13.74
CA THR A 166 -0.03 9.09 13.77
C THR A 166 0.23 9.73 12.41
N THR A 167 0.56 11.02 12.42
CA THR A 167 0.86 11.81 11.22
C THR A 167 1.61 13.08 11.61
N ARG A 168 2.33 13.71 10.66
CA ARG A 168 2.92 15.04 10.85
C ARG A 168 1.93 16.18 10.64
N ASN A 169 0.83 15.91 9.92
CA ASN A 169 -0.16 16.92 9.53
C ASN A 169 -1.52 16.56 10.14
N ILE A 170 -1.76 17.00 11.38
CA ILE A 170 -2.96 16.64 12.15
C ILE A 170 -4.22 17.29 11.59
N GLU A 171 -4.19 18.58 11.27
CA GLU A 171 -5.37 19.31 10.78
C GLU A 171 -5.87 18.76 9.45
N SER A 172 -4.97 18.49 8.50
CA SER A 172 -5.31 17.82 7.25
C SER A 172 -5.91 16.43 7.48
N ALA A 173 -5.39 15.65 8.44
CA ALA A 173 -5.99 14.36 8.77
C ALA A 173 -7.41 14.51 9.36
N LYS A 174 -7.64 15.48 10.25
CA LYS A 174 -8.97 15.78 10.80
C LYS A 174 -9.96 16.12 9.68
N GLU A 175 -9.56 17.00 8.77
CA GLU A 175 -10.40 17.40 7.64
C GLU A 175 -10.78 16.19 6.78
N ILE A 176 -9.80 15.38 6.39
CA ILE A 176 -10.04 14.19 5.57
C ILE A 176 -10.94 13.17 6.29
N PHE A 177 -10.67 12.85 7.56
CA PHE A 177 -11.51 11.88 8.30
C PHE A 177 -12.93 12.40 8.54
N SER A 178 -13.11 13.69 8.81
CA SER A 178 -14.43 14.27 9.06
C SER A 178 -15.32 14.38 7.81
N GLY A 179 -14.72 14.30 6.62
CA GLY A 179 -15.46 14.33 5.35
C GLY A 179 -16.18 13.02 4.98
N TYR A 180 -16.01 11.93 5.74
CA TYR A 180 -16.74 10.68 5.47
C TYR A 180 -18.19 10.76 5.94
N GLU A 181 -19.13 10.25 5.13
CA GLU A 181 -20.56 10.23 5.46
C GLU A 181 -20.84 9.53 6.81
N ASP A 182 -20.12 8.44 7.09
CA ASP A 182 -20.27 7.67 8.31
C ASP A 182 -19.38 8.14 9.48
N TYR A 183 -18.73 9.30 9.37
CA TYR A 183 -17.80 9.83 10.39
C TYR A 183 -18.40 9.85 11.80
N PHE A 184 -19.64 10.30 11.92
CA PHE A 184 -20.33 10.43 13.21
C PHE A 184 -20.51 9.11 13.97
N HIS A 185 -20.40 7.96 13.30
CA HIS A 185 -20.50 6.65 13.92
C HIS A 185 -19.22 6.19 14.63
N TRP A 186 -18.05 6.71 14.23
CA TRP A 186 -16.76 6.24 14.72
C TRP A 186 -15.78 7.35 15.11
N LYS A 187 -16.17 8.62 14.97
CA LYS A 187 -15.34 9.79 15.32
C LYS A 187 -14.75 9.73 16.73
N ASP A 188 -15.51 9.21 17.70
CA ASP A 188 -15.09 9.14 19.11
C ASP A 188 -14.06 8.03 19.35
N ASN A 189 -13.94 7.08 18.41
CA ASN A 189 -12.93 6.03 18.43
C ASN A 189 -11.61 6.48 17.75
N LEU A 190 -11.58 7.61 17.04
CA LEU A 190 -10.39 8.12 16.35
C LEU A 190 -9.59 9.06 17.26
N LYS A 191 -8.31 8.74 17.50
CA LYS A 191 -7.36 9.64 18.16
C LYS A 191 -6.21 9.97 17.21
N LEU A 192 -6.01 11.25 16.91
CA LEU A 192 -4.90 11.72 16.08
C LEU A 192 -3.74 12.19 16.98
N VAL A 193 -2.53 11.70 16.72
CA VAL A 193 -1.31 12.07 17.47
C VAL A 193 -0.22 12.51 16.51
N GLU A 194 0.41 13.65 16.79
CA GLU A 194 1.51 14.13 15.95
C GLU A 194 2.74 13.24 16.12
N LEU A 195 3.32 12.77 15.02
CA LEU A 195 4.57 12.03 15.04
C LEU A 195 5.37 12.25 13.76
N ASP A 196 6.54 12.84 13.92
CA ASP A 196 7.58 12.81 12.90
C ASP A 196 8.60 11.70 13.21
N LEU A 197 8.72 10.76 12.28
CA LEU A 197 9.69 9.66 12.36
C LEU A 197 11.06 10.04 11.80
N ASP A 198 11.15 11.14 11.04
CA ASP A 198 12.42 11.71 10.60
C ASP A 198 12.96 12.71 11.62
N SER A 199 13.37 12.20 12.78
CA SER A 199 13.85 13.03 13.87
C SER A 199 15.18 12.51 14.40
N LEU A 200 16.10 13.42 14.67
CA LEU A 200 17.31 13.10 15.44
C LEU A 200 16.97 12.70 16.88
N ASN A 201 15.87 13.24 17.43
CA ASN A 201 15.33 12.91 18.76
C ASN A 201 14.21 11.85 18.68
N LEU A 202 14.39 10.82 17.84
CA LEU A 202 13.35 9.81 17.60
C LEU A 202 12.90 9.11 18.90
N ASP A 203 13.85 8.77 19.80
CA ASP A 203 13.50 8.09 21.07
C ASP A 203 12.56 8.93 21.93
N GLU A 204 12.85 10.23 22.09
CA GLU A 204 12.01 11.17 22.84
C GLU A 204 10.61 11.26 22.24
N ARG A 205 10.50 11.40 20.91
CA ARG A 205 9.20 11.45 20.21
C ARG A 205 8.40 10.16 20.43
N LEU A 206 9.06 9.01 20.42
CA LEU A 206 8.40 7.73 20.70
C LEU A 206 8.00 7.60 22.17
N ASN A 207 8.77 8.12 23.12
CA ASN A 207 8.36 8.17 24.53
C ASN A 207 7.14 9.08 24.73
N ASN A 208 7.07 10.22 24.04
CA ASN A 208 5.89 11.09 24.07
C ASN A 208 4.66 10.36 23.51
N LEU A 209 4.82 9.61 22.41
CA LEU A 209 3.76 8.76 21.89
C LEU A 209 3.33 7.70 22.92
N VAL A 210 4.26 7.02 23.60
CA VAL A 210 3.92 6.07 24.67
C VAL A 210 3.04 6.74 25.73
N ASN A 211 3.41 7.93 26.19
CA ASN A 211 2.66 8.69 27.19
C ASN A 211 1.22 8.99 26.72
N GLU A 212 1.04 9.34 25.45
CA GLU A 212 -0.27 9.54 24.83
C GLU A 212 -1.14 8.27 24.79
N LEU A 213 -0.53 7.08 24.80
CA LEU A 213 -1.22 5.80 24.73
C LEU A 213 -1.43 5.13 26.11
N VAL A 214 -0.87 5.66 27.19
CA VAL A 214 -0.98 5.05 28.53
C VAL A 214 -2.43 4.86 28.96
N SER A 215 -3.32 5.79 28.60
CA SER A 215 -4.75 5.72 28.94
C SER A 215 -5.49 4.56 28.29
N LEU A 216 -4.93 3.95 27.23
CA LEU A 216 -5.52 2.78 26.57
C LEU A 216 -5.48 1.52 27.44
N GLN A 217 -4.61 1.49 28.45
CA GLN A 217 -4.31 0.34 29.34
C GLN A 217 -3.67 -0.88 28.65
N SER A 218 -4.02 -1.16 27.40
CA SER A 218 -3.45 -2.20 26.55
C SER A 218 -3.48 -1.78 25.08
N LEU A 219 -2.63 -2.40 24.26
CA LEU A 219 -2.65 -2.27 22.80
C LEU A 219 -2.84 -3.65 22.19
N ASP A 220 -3.72 -3.79 21.19
CA ASP A 220 -4.02 -5.08 20.58
C ASP A 220 -3.49 -5.14 19.14
N ILE A 221 -3.42 -4.01 18.45
CA ILE A 221 -3.06 -3.94 17.04
C ILE A 221 -2.03 -2.82 16.84
N LEU A 222 -0.87 -3.16 16.29
CA LEU A 222 0.15 -2.21 15.85
C LEU A 222 0.40 -2.39 14.36
N VAL A 223 0.11 -1.36 13.56
CA VAL A 223 0.40 -1.35 12.12
C VAL A 223 1.50 -0.33 11.82
N ASN A 224 2.68 -0.83 11.50
CA ASN A 224 3.80 -0.02 11.02
C ASN A 224 3.64 0.24 9.52
N CYS A 225 2.93 1.33 9.18
CA CYS A 225 2.64 1.71 7.80
C CYS A 225 3.41 2.95 7.31
N ALA A 226 3.80 3.85 8.22
CA ALA A 226 4.62 5.01 7.85
C ALA A 226 5.88 4.56 7.13
N ALA A 227 6.14 5.17 5.98
CA ALA A 227 7.24 4.78 5.12
C ALA A 227 7.69 5.97 4.30
N GLN A 228 9.01 6.09 4.12
CA GLN A 228 9.58 6.99 3.13
C GLN A 228 9.83 6.20 1.86
N THR A 229 8.96 6.39 0.88
CA THR A 229 8.98 5.60 -0.37
C THR A 229 9.15 6.45 -1.60
N ILE A 230 8.60 7.66 -1.64
CA ILE A 230 8.70 8.52 -2.81
C ILE A 230 9.25 9.88 -2.38
N ARG A 231 10.18 10.42 -3.17
CA ARG A 231 10.65 11.79 -3.02
C ARG A 231 9.49 12.73 -3.33
N ALA A 232 9.09 13.51 -2.33
CA ALA A 232 8.21 14.65 -2.52
C ALA A 232 8.71 15.77 -1.62
N ARG A 233 8.89 16.96 -2.21
CA ARG A 233 8.92 18.33 -1.68
C ARG A 233 9.42 18.65 -0.25
N ASP A 234 9.19 17.82 0.77
CA ASP A 234 9.66 18.01 2.16
C ASP A 234 11.19 18.19 2.24
N LYS A 235 11.90 17.76 1.18
CA LYS A 235 13.34 17.92 1.00
C LYS A 235 13.74 19.12 0.14
N SER A 236 12.87 20.11 -0.05
CA SER A 236 13.25 21.37 -0.73
C SER A 236 14.47 22.01 -0.05
N HIS A 237 14.59 21.86 1.26
CA HIS A 237 15.76 22.28 2.03
C HIS A 237 17.07 21.54 1.68
N LEU A 238 17.01 20.33 1.11
CA LEU A 238 18.19 19.55 0.69
C LEU A 238 18.57 19.75 -0.78
N TYR A 239 17.61 20.15 -1.62
CA TYR A 239 17.80 20.15 -3.08
C TYR A 239 17.33 21.42 -3.81
N GLY A 240 16.74 22.40 -3.13
CA GLY A 240 16.25 23.66 -3.69
C GLY A 240 14.73 23.85 -3.57
N GLU A 241 14.27 25.10 -3.69
CA GLU A 241 12.84 25.44 -3.61
C GLU A 241 12.04 24.82 -4.77
N VAL A 242 10.84 24.31 -4.45
CA VAL A 242 9.91 23.78 -5.45
C VAL A 242 9.07 24.94 -5.99
N SER A 243 9.19 25.19 -7.29
CA SER A 243 8.65 26.36 -8.00
C SER A 243 7.11 26.42 -8.08
N SER A 244 6.41 25.28 -8.13
CA SER A 244 4.93 25.23 -8.11
C SER A 244 4.36 23.86 -7.76
N VAL A 245 3.08 23.84 -7.37
CA VAL A 245 2.22 22.64 -7.25
C VAL A 245 1.07 22.81 -8.23
N GLU A 246 0.93 21.92 -9.18
CA GLU A 246 -0.17 22.03 -10.16
C GLU A 246 -1.34 21.12 -9.81
N GLN A 247 -1.07 19.94 -9.23
CA GLN A 247 -2.10 18.94 -8.93
C GLN A 247 -1.84 18.24 -7.60
N THR A 248 -2.91 17.76 -6.97
CA THR A 248 -2.86 16.94 -5.75
C THR A 248 -3.43 15.54 -5.99
N ASN A 249 -3.01 14.58 -5.17
CA ASN A 249 -3.59 13.27 -5.10
C ASN A 249 -4.86 13.33 -4.25
N ARG A 250 -5.51 12.18 -4.09
CA ARG A 250 -6.82 12.05 -3.44
C ARG A 250 -6.88 12.43 -1.97
N TYR A 251 -5.72 12.64 -1.37
CA TYR A 251 -5.53 13.00 0.02
C TYR A 251 -4.98 14.43 0.16
N GLY A 252 -4.97 15.20 -0.93
CA GLY A 252 -4.47 16.57 -0.95
C GLY A 252 -2.95 16.69 -1.01
N ASP A 253 -2.22 15.58 -1.15
CA ASP A 253 -0.76 15.67 -1.31
C ASP A 253 -0.40 16.08 -2.73
N PRO A 254 0.60 16.94 -2.93
CA PRO A 254 1.15 17.23 -4.24
C PRO A 254 1.41 15.96 -5.07
N LYS A 255 0.89 15.89 -6.30
CA LYS A 255 1.20 14.82 -7.25
C LYS A 255 2.58 15.03 -7.85
N PHE A 256 2.79 16.16 -8.51
CA PHE A 256 4.00 16.42 -9.29
C PHE A 256 5.03 17.24 -8.51
N VAL A 257 6.30 16.88 -8.69
CA VAL A 257 7.45 17.73 -8.35
C VAL A 257 8.15 18.12 -9.64
N ASP A 258 8.88 19.23 -9.59
CA ASP A 258 9.67 19.72 -10.73
C ASP A 258 10.56 18.60 -11.32
N HIS A 259 10.56 18.47 -12.65
CA HIS A 259 11.29 17.45 -13.42
C HIS A 259 12.81 17.47 -13.21
N SER A 260 13.36 18.56 -12.66
CA SER A 260 14.77 18.66 -12.27
C SER A 260 15.14 17.76 -11.07
N PHE A 261 14.16 17.22 -10.34
CA PHE A 261 14.40 16.32 -9.22
C PHE A 261 14.22 14.85 -9.63
N THR A 262 15.22 14.01 -9.36
CA THR A 262 15.12 12.54 -9.49
C THR A 262 14.47 11.93 -8.25
N ASN A 263 13.33 11.25 -8.35
CA ASN A 263 12.69 10.65 -7.20
C ASN A 263 13.46 9.42 -6.69
N SER A 264 13.19 9.00 -5.46
CA SER A 264 13.84 7.87 -4.82
C SER A 264 13.75 6.57 -5.65
N TRP A 265 12.77 6.42 -6.54
CA TRP A 265 12.57 5.23 -7.38
C TRP A 265 13.56 5.17 -8.54
N HIS A 266 14.07 6.31 -9.00
CA HIS A 266 15.03 6.42 -10.11
C HIS A 266 16.44 6.82 -9.66
N VAL A 267 16.64 6.96 -8.35
CA VAL A 267 17.94 7.24 -7.73
C VAL A 267 18.87 6.03 -7.86
N ARG A 268 20.06 6.25 -8.43
CA ARG A 268 21.18 5.30 -8.44
C ARG A 268 22.09 5.52 -7.24
N LEU A 269 23.08 4.64 -7.07
CA LEU A 269 24.05 4.71 -5.97
C LEU A 269 24.77 6.07 -5.86
N ALA A 270 25.07 6.71 -6.98
CA ALA A 270 25.77 7.99 -7.00
C ALA A 270 24.86 9.20 -6.72
N ASP A 271 23.53 9.01 -6.71
CA ASP A 271 22.57 10.11 -6.79
C ASP A 271 21.97 10.51 -5.43
N PHE A 272 22.09 9.69 -4.37
CA PHE A 272 21.52 10.01 -3.06
C PHE A 272 22.54 10.50 -2.04
N LEU A 273 22.11 11.47 -1.24
CA LEU A 273 22.90 12.05 -0.15
C LEU A 273 22.89 11.13 1.08
N GLN A 274 23.90 11.26 1.94
CA GLN A 274 23.95 10.56 3.22
C GLN A 274 22.67 10.79 4.05
N GLN A 275 22.21 12.04 4.16
CA GLN A 275 21.01 12.41 4.92
C GLN A 275 19.76 11.69 4.40
N GLU A 276 19.62 11.55 3.07
CA GLU A 276 18.50 10.81 2.48
C GLU A 276 18.55 9.32 2.83
N ALA A 277 19.74 8.71 2.76
CA ALA A 277 19.91 7.31 3.13
C ALA A 277 19.57 7.08 4.61
N GLU A 278 20.07 7.94 5.50
CA GLU A 278 19.82 7.88 6.93
C GLU A 278 18.33 8.03 7.25
N GLU A 279 17.65 9.03 6.68
CA GLU A 279 16.21 9.23 6.81
C GLU A 279 15.41 8.01 6.32
N CYS A 280 15.76 7.48 5.14
CA CYS A 280 15.08 6.32 4.57
C CYS A 280 15.16 5.11 5.51
N TYR A 281 16.35 4.86 6.09
CA TYR A 281 16.54 3.82 7.09
C TYR A 281 15.85 4.14 8.42
N ARG A 282 15.90 5.41 8.84
CA ARG A 282 15.29 5.87 10.09
C ARG A 282 13.79 5.60 10.07
N ILE A 283 13.08 6.04 9.03
CA ILE A 283 11.64 5.86 8.90
C ILE A 283 11.28 4.40 8.62
N ASN A 284 11.95 3.72 7.68
CA ASN A 284 11.49 2.41 7.21
C ASN A 284 11.98 1.22 8.04
N ALA A 285 13.02 1.38 8.88
CA ALA A 285 13.61 0.27 9.63
C ALA A 285 13.82 0.60 11.12
N VAL A 286 14.48 1.72 11.45
CA VAL A 286 14.79 2.06 12.85
C VAL A 286 13.52 2.39 13.63
N ALA A 287 12.67 3.26 13.10
CA ALA A 287 11.43 3.69 13.73
C ALA A 287 10.47 2.52 14.01
N PRO A 288 10.16 1.62 13.06
CA PRO A 288 9.37 0.42 13.35
C PRO A 288 9.98 -0.46 14.45
N THR A 289 11.31 -0.59 14.48
CA THR A 289 12.02 -1.36 15.51
C THR A 289 11.83 -0.77 16.90
N LEU A 290 12.12 0.52 17.05
CA LEU A 290 11.99 1.23 18.33
C LEU A 290 10.52 1.36 18.73
N LEU A 291 9.61 1.60 17.80
CA LEU A 291 8.19 1.67 18.09
C LEU A 291 7.66 0.34 18.62
N ILE A 292 8.00 -0.79 17.99
CA ILE A 292 7.67 -2.12 18.53
C ILE A 292 8.24 -2.26 19.94
N GLN A 293 9.53 -1.98 20.14
CA GLN A 293 10.19 -2.07 21.46
C GLN A 293 9.44 -1.28 22.54
N LYS A 294 9.06 -0.03 22.25
CA LYS A 294 8.37 0.88 23.18
C LYS A 294 6.90 0.52 23.40
N MET A 295 6.25 -0.12 22.42
CA MET A 295 4.85 -0.57 22.52
C MET A 295 4.71 -1.95 23.18
N LEU A 296 5.79 -2.75 23.30
CA LEU A 296 5.74 -4.07 23.94
C LEU A 296 5.06 -4.07 25.32
N PRO A 297 5.29 -3.11 26.24
CA PRO A 297 4.61 -3.07 27.54
C PRO A 297 3.09 -2.83 27.48
N LEU A 298 2.57 -2.24 26.39
CA LEU A 298 1.13 -2.11 26.19
C LEU A 298 0.57 -3.34 25.46
N LEU A 299 1.32 -3.88 24.49
CA LEU A 299 0.96 -5.10 23.76
C LEU A 299 0.93 -6.32 24.69
N SER A 300 1.83 -6.40 25.67
CA SER A 300 1.89 -7.50 26.64
C SER A 300 0.66 -7.58 27.54
N LYS A 301 -0.10 -6.49 27.67
CA LYS A 301 -1.32 -6.42 28.48
C LYS A 301 -2.59 -6.85 27.74
N SER A 302 -2.50 -7.12 26.44
CA SER A 302 -3.64 -7.60 25.68
C SER A 302 -4.14 -8.94 26.22
N LEU A 303 -5.46 -9.11 26.22
CA LEU A 303 -6.12 -10.37 26.58
C LEU A 303 -6.39 -11.27 25.36
N VAL A 304 -6.14 -10.75 24.15
CA VAL A 304 -6.25 -11.49 22.88
C VAL A 304 -4.87 -11.60 22.24
N SER A 305 -4.77 -12.26 21.08
CA SER A 305 -3.50 -12.30 20.34
C SER A 305 -3.17 -10.91 19.83
N PRO A 306 -2.08 -10.26 20.29
CA PRO A 306 -1.69 -8.95 19.77
C PRO A 306 -1.18 -9.09 18.34
N TYR A 307 -1.60 -8.19 17.46
CA TYR A 307 -1.13 -8.14 16.08
C TYR A 307 -0.06 -7.08 15.91
N ILE A 308 1.12 -7.48 15.43
CA ILE A 308 2.15 -6.55 14.92
C ILE A 308 2.23 -6.76 13.41
N ILE A 309 1.78 -5.78 12.64
CA ILE A 309 1.74 -5.84 11.18
C ILE A 309 2.72 -4.81 10.61
N ASN A 310 3.78 -5.32 10.01
CA ASN A 310 4.76 -4.51 9.30
C ASN A 310 4.36 -4.42 7.81
N VAL A 311 4.16 -3.20 7.31
CA VAL A 311 3.89 -2.97 5.89
C VAL A 311 5.18 -3.14 5.08
N HIS A 312 5.30 -4.35 4.56
CA HIS A 312 6.35 -4.80 3.67
C HIS A 312 6.09 -4.30 2.25
N ALA A 313 7.05 -4.53 1.36
CA ALA A 313 6.91 -4.18 -0.04
C ALA A 313 7.82 -5.07 -0.91
N ARG A 314 7.67 -5.02 -2.23
CA ARG A 314 8.52 -5.77 -3.18
C ARG A 314 10.00 -5.41 -2.99
N GLU A 315 10.27 -4.20 -2.56
CA GLU A 315 11.57 -3.60 -2.28
C GLU A 315 12.37 -4.42 -1.24
N GLY A 316 11.71 -4.98 -0.24
CA GLY A 316 12.38 -5.80 0.78
C GLY A 316 12.58 -7.28 0.43
N LEU A 317 12.15 -7.73 -0.75
CA LEU A 317 12.19 -9.15 -1.13
C LEU A 317 13.45 -9.51 -1.91
N PHE A 318 14.20 -10.50 -1.40
CA PHE A 318 15.42 -11.00 -2.04
C PHE A 318 15.15 -11.82 -3.30
N LYS A 319 14.08 -12.62 -3.31
CA LYS A 319 13.70 -13.46 -4.47
C LYS A 319 12.92 -12.68 -5.53
N THR A 320 13.39 -11.50 -5.89
CA THR A 320 12.83 -10.68 -6.96
C THR A 320 13.94 -10.10 -7.83
N LYS A 321 13.66 -9.82 -9.10
CA LYS A 321 14.61 -9.08 -9.94
C LYS A 321 14.70 -7.65 -9.40
N LYS A 322 15.92 -7.24 -9.06
CA LYS A 322 16.29 -5.89 -8.63
C LYS A 322 17.04 -5.18 -9.76
N GLU A 323 16.91 -3.86 -9.78
CA GLU A 323 17.66 -2.96 -10.65
C GLU A 323 18.65 -2.16 -9.78
N ASP A 324 19.53 -1.38 -10.40
CA ASP A 324 20.49 -0.52 -9.71
C ASP A 324 19.87 0.83 -9.25
N LEU A 325 18.57 0.78 -8.98
CA LEU A 325 17.72 1.91 -8.61
C LEU A 325 17.06 1.65 -7.24
N HIS A 326 16.68 2.71 -6.54
CA HIS A 326 15.90 2.63 -5.30
C HIS A 326 16.60 1.81 -4.19
N LEU A 327 17.93 1.87 -4.15
CA LEU A 327 18.78 0.99 -3.34
C LEU A 327 18.53 1.17 -1.83
N GLN A 328 18.49 2.40 -1.35
CA GLN A 328 18.25 2.74 0.06
C GLN A 328 16.93 2.17 0.57
N THR A 329 15.85 2.26 -0.22
CA THR A 329 14.55 1.71 0.15
C THR A 329 14.52 0.18 0.05
N ASN A 330 15.16 -0.41 -0.96
CA ASN A 330 15.35 -1.86 -1.05
C ASN A 330 16.03 -2.41 0.21
N MET A 331 17.12 -1.78 0.66
CA MET A 331 17.84 -2.22 1.86
C MET A 331 17.02 -1.99 3.13
N ALA A 332 16.43 -0.81 3.32
CA ALA A 332 15.65 -0.50 4.51
C ALA A 332 14.40 -1.40 4.66
N LYS A 333 13.67 -1.67 3.56
CA LYS A 333 12.56 -2.63 3.58
C LYS A 333 13.03 -4.06 3.82
N SER A 334 14.22 -4.44 3.34
CA SER A 334 14.81 -5.74 3.67
C SER A 334 15.14 -5.87 5.16
N ALA A 335 15.60 -4.79 5.81
CA ALA A 335 15.81 -4.75 7.25
C ALA A 335 14.49 -4.91 8.02
N LEU A 336 13.41 -4.24 7.60
CA LEU A 336 12.08 -4.42 8.17
C LEU A 336 11.57 -5.87 8.01
N HIS A 337 11.83 -6.50 6.85
CA HIS A 337 11.50 -7.90 6.63
C HIS A 337 12.25 -8.83 7.59
N MET A 338 13.53 -8.55 7.84
CA MET A 338 14.33 -9.31 8.78
C MET A 338 13.80 -9.17 10.22
N LEU A 339 13.42 -7.95 10.63
CA LEU A 339 12.79 -7.71 11.93
C LEU A 339 11.53 -8.58 12.10
N THR A 340 10.61 -8.56 11.14
CA THR A 340 9.41 -9.40 11.13
C THR A 340 9.75 -10.88 11.27
N LYS A 341 10.76 -11.35 10.52
CA LYS A 341 11.18 -12.75 10.54
C LYS A 341 11.72 -13.17 11.92
N CYS A 342 12.52 -12.32 12.56
CA CYS A 342 13.04 -12.56 13.90
C CYS A 342 11.90 -12.62 14.93
N LEU A 343 11.01 -11.62 14.92
CA LEU A 343 9.91 -11.53 15.88
C LEU A 343 8.88 -12.67 15.70
N ALA A 344 8.48 -13.00 14.47
CA ALA A 344 7.51 -14.06 14.21
C ALA A 344 8.01 -15.46 14.61
N ARG A 345 9.33 -15.67 14.64
CA ARG A 345 9.96 -16.94 15.05
C ARG A 345 10.22 -17.04 16.55
N LYS A 346 10.17 -15.91 17.27
CA LYS A 346 10.37 -15.87 18.71
C LYS A 346 9.22 -16.61 19.41
N SER A 347 9.49 -17.76 20.00
CA SER A 347 8.47 -18.64 20.60
C SER A 347 7.96 -18.12 21.94
N ASP A 348 8.77 -17.35 22.65
CA ASP A 348 8.51 -16.73 23.95
C ASP A 348 7.94 -15.30 23.84
N LEU A 349 7.58 -14.84 22.63
CA LEU A 349 6.86 -13.58 22.46
C LEU A 349 5.37 -13.78 22.77
N VAL A 350 5.04 -13.69 24.06
CA VAL A 350 3.70 -13.89 24.63
C VAL A 350 3.30 -12.70 25.51
N THR A 351 1.99 -12.51 25.69
CA THR A 351 1.42 -11.54 26.62
C THR A 351 1.63 -11.99 28.07
N GLU A 352 1.37 -11.10 29.03
CA GLU A 352 1.34 -11.41 30.46
C GLU A 352 0.33 -12.52 30.80
N SER A 353 -0.74 -12.63 30.00
CA SER A 353 -1.74 -13.70 30.06
C SER A 353 -1.35 -14.98 29.31
N GLY A 354 -0.15 -15.05 28.72
CA GLY A 354 0.37 -16.23 28.01
C GLY A 354 -0.12 -16.38 26.57
N VAL A 355 -0.78 -15.38 25.99
CA VAL A 355 -1.27 -15.41 24.60
C VAL A 355 -0.14 -15.05 23.64
N ARG A 356 0.01 -15.83 22.56
CA ARG A 356 1.08 -15.60 21.57
C ARG A 356 0.80 -14.39 20.68
N PHE A 357 1.84 -13.63 20.38
CA PHE A 357 1.79 -12.54 19.41
C PHE A 357 1.63 -13.05 17.97
N SER A 358 0.80 -12.35 17.21
CA SER A 358 0.61 -12.55 15.77
C SER A 358 1.39 -11.51 14.97
N VAL A 359 2.66 -11.81 14.71
CA VAL A 359 3.54 -10.93 13.93
C VAL A 359 3.47 -11.29 12.44
N HIS A 360 3.21 -10.29 11.60
CA HIS A 360 3.06 -10.46 10.15
C HIS A 360 3.81 -9.35 9.39
N GLY A 361 4.38 -9.74 8.25
CA GLY A 361 4.83 -8.82 7.21
C GLY A 361 3.89 -8.91 6.03
N CYS A 362 3.32 -7.80 5.57
CA CYS A 362 2.33 -7.80 4.49
C CYS A 362 2.71 -6.83 3.38
N ASP A 363 2.71 -7.32 2.14
CA ASP A 363 2.89 -6.51 0.92
C ASP A 363 1.51 -6.09 0.39
N PRO A 364 1.22 -4.78 0.34
CA PRO A 364 -0.06 -4.27 -0.16
C PRO A 364 -0.22 -4.51 -1.68
N GLY A 365 0.86 -4.79 -2.39
CA GLY A 365 0.89 -4.81 -3.84
C GLY A 365 1.06 -3.40 -4.42
N TRP A 366 0.77 -3.27 -5.70
CA TRP A 366 1.00 -2.06 -6.47
C TRP A 366 -0.33 -1.33 -6.61
N PHE A 367 -0.52 -0.34 -5.75
CA PHE A 367 -1.76 0.41 -5.61
C PHE A 367 -1.63 1.90 -5.92
N SER A 368 -0.41 2.40 -6.07
CA SER A 368 -0.11 3.78 -6.45
C SER A 368 0.88 3.79 -7.61
N VAL A 369 0.62 4.61 -8.61
CA VAL A 369 1.63 4.97 -9.61
C VAL A 369 2.58 6.00 -9.04
N ASP A 370 3.73 6.15 -9.70
CA ASP A 370 4.66 7.24 -9.44
C ASP A 370 3.97 8.55 -9.86
N GLU A 371 3.25 9.17 -8.93
CA GLU A 371 2.43 10.37 -9.15
C GLU A 371 3.25 11.60 -9.55
N TYR A 372 4.59 11.51 -9.56
CA TYR A 372 5.51 12.64 -9.59
C TYR A 372 6.05 13.02 -10.97
N TYR A 373 5.78 12.26 -12.04
CA TYR A 373 6.20 12.60 -13.40
C TYR A 373 5.08 12.43 -14.44
N GLU A 374 4.78 13.50 -15.18
CA GLU A 374 3.68 13.51 -16.15
C GLU A 374 4.11 13.15 -17.60
N SER A 375 5.39 13.30 -17.97
CA SER A 375 5.75 13.34 -19.40
C SER A 375 6.13 12.01 -20.09
N GLU A 376 6.58 10.98 -19.36
CA GLU A 376 6.99 9.69 -19.97
C GLU A 376 6.59 8.45 -19.14
N SER A 377 5.43 8.49 -18.48
CA SER A 377 5.02 7.40 -17.58
C SER A 377 4.69 6.10 -18.34
N PRO A 378 5.36 4.97 -18.05
CA PRO A 378 5.07 3.67 -18.68
C PRO A 378 3.74 3.04 -18.23
N TRP A 379 3.08 3.64 -17.23
CA TRP A 379 1.87 3.13 -16.59
C TRP A 379 0.90 4.29 -16.31
N VAL A 380 -0.37 4.15 -16.73
CA VAL A 380 -1.36 5.23 -16.59
C VAL A 380 -2.10 5.19 -15.25
N VAL A 381 -2.36 4.00 -14.72
CA VAL A 381 -3.02 3.76 -13.42
C VAL A 381 -2.49 2.49 -12.78
N ALA A 382 -2.56 2.35 -11.46
CA ALA A 382 -2.12 1.14 -10.77
C ALA A 382 -3.16 -0.01 -10.89
N PRO A 383 -2.74 -1.30 -10.83
CA PRO A 383 -3.67 -2.43 -10.90
C PRO A 383 -4.64 -2.57 -9.72
N LEU A 384 -4.28 -2.00 -8.58
CA LEU A 384 -5.02 -1.99 -7.32
C LEU A 384 -5.17 -0.55 -6.85
N ASP A 385 -5.99 -0.32 -5.83
CA ASP A 385 -6.09 0.96 -5.12
C ASP A 385 -5.78 0.83 -3.61
N GLU A 386 -5.90 1.94 -2.89
CA GLU A 386 -5.59 2.03 -1.47
C GLU A 386 -6.50 1.14 -0.61
N ILE A 387 -7.74 0.90 -1.04
CA ILE A 387 -8.68 0.00 -0.36
C ILE A 387 -8.23 -1.45 -0.51
N ASP A 388 -7.78 -1.86 -1.71
CA ASP A 388 -7.19 -3.19 -1.94
C ASP A 388 -5.91 -3.37 -1.13
N GLY A 389 -5.06 -2.34 -1.08
CA GLY A 389 -3.83 -2.34 -0.28
C GLY A 389 -4.15 -2.57 1.20
N ALA A 390 -5.06 -1.78 1.77
CA ALA A 390 -5.46 -1.91 3.17
C ALA A 390 -6.11 -3.26 3.48
N ALA A 391 -6.93 -3.79 2.57
CA ALA A 391 -7.51 -5.12 2.70
C ALA A 391 -6.44 -6.21 2.82
N ARG A 392 -5.33 -6.10 2.09
CA ARG A 392 -4.21 -7.05 2.15
C ARG A 392 -3.40 -6.92 3.44
N ILE A 393 -3.18 -5.70 3.91
CA ILE A 393 -2.47 -5.45 5.18
C ILE A 393 -3.26 -5.98 6.37
N LEU A 394 -4.58 -5.75 6.39
CA LEU A 394 -5.45 -6.15 7.50
C LEU A 394 -5.98 -7.59 7.38
N PHE A 395 -5.76 -8.26 6.25
CA PHE A 395 -6.19 -9.65 6.05
C PHE A 395 -5.82 -10.61 7.20
N PRO A 396 -4.55 -10.67 7.69
CA PRO A 396 -4.22 -11.56 8.80
C PRO A 396 -4.97 -11.25 10.10
N LEU A 397 -5.31 -9.98 10.37
CA LEU A 397 -6.10 -9.59 11.53
C LEU A 397 -7.57 -10.03 11.40
N PHE A 398 -8.18 -9.73 10.24
CA PHE A 398 -9.59 -10.04 10.01
C PHE A 398 -9.84 -11.53 9.80
N ALA A 399 -8.85 -12.27 9.30
CA ALA A 399 -8.91 -13.73 9.14
C ALA A 399 -8.33 -14.49 10.33
N GLU A 400 -7.97 -13.78 11.41
CA GLU A 400 -7.47 -14.35 12.68
C GLU A 400 -6.29 -15.31 12.48
N LEU A 401 -5.38 -14.93 11.58
CA LEU A 401 -4.24 -15.79 11.22
C LEU A 401 -3.15 -15.72 12.28
N PRO A 402 -2.55 -16.87 12.65
CA PRO A 402 -1.41 -16.91 13.54
C PRO A 402 -0.19 -16.24 12.90
N GLY A 403 0.73 -15.74 13.74
CA GLY A 403 1.98 -15.11 13.30
C GLY A 403 2.75 -15.94 12.26
N CYS A 404 3.34 -15.25 11.28
CA CYS A 404 3.91 -15.87 10.10
C CYS A 404 5.19 -15.15 9.68
N SER A 405 6.33 -15.87 9.62
CA SER A 405 7.62 -15.27 9.26
C SER A 405 7.79 -14.87 7.78
N PRO A 406 7.28 -15.62 6.78
CA PRO A 406 7.30 -15.14 5.40
C PRO A 406 6.34 -13.97 5.19
N THR A 407 6.73 -13.08 4.28
CA THR A 407 5.90 -11.96 3.84
C THR A 407 4.67 -12.46 3.11
N ARG A 408 3.51 -11.95 3.51
CA ARG A 408 2.24 -12.19 2.86
C ARG A 408 2.08 -11.26 1.66
N ARG A 409 1.91 -11.84 0.48
CA ARG A 409 1.47 -11.17 -0.75
C ARG A 409 0.10 -11.71 -1.13
N HIS A 410 -0.79 -10.88 -1.67
CA HIS A 410 -2.04 -11.37 -2.27
C HIS A 410 -2.85 -12.33 -1.36
N PHE A 411 -3.06 -11.94 -0.10
CA PHE A 411 -3.78 -12.70 0.94
C PHE A 411 -3.09 -14.00 1.36
N TYR A 412 -3.15 -15.07 0.57
CA TYR A 412 -2.64 -16.39 0.97
C TYR A 412 -1.23 -16.70 0.46
N GLN A 413 -0.70 -15.92 -0.49
CA GLN A 413 0.62 -16.20 -1.05
C GLN A 413 1.71 -15.74 -0.08
N LEU A 414 2.64 -16.63 0.22
CA LEU A 414 3.77 -16.36 1.11
C LEU A 414 5.06 -16.30 0.30
N THR A 415 5.91 -15.32 0.60
CA THR A 415 7.21 -15.12 -0.06
C THR A 415 8.31 -14.84 0.97
N TYR A 416 9.54 -15.15 0.58
CA TYR A 416 10.76 -14.79 1.31
C TYR A 416 11.65 -13.92 0.45
#